data_AF-A0A7V5YYN9-F1
#
_entry.id   AF-A0A7V5YYN9-F1
#
_cell.length_a   1.000
_cell.length_b   1.000
_cell.length_c   1.000
_cell.angle_alpha   90.00
_cell.angle_beta   90.00
_cell.angle_gamma   90.00
#
_symmetry.space_group_name_H-M   'P 1'
#
loop_
_entity.id
_entity.type
_entity.pdbx_description
1 polymer ?
#
loop_
_entity_poly.entity_id
_entity_poly.type
_entity_poly.pdbx_seq_one_letter_code
_entity_poly.pdbx_strand_id
1 'polypeptide(L)'
;MLQRVTARSTTDLVLRVLREAHRPLTVEEILAGVQKLAPVHSANPKNTMRKAISQMFLVQPTADGRYGYLPYLLQDNRFRHPIERGALQRDYLVLEPEIVTALWPATFEIAKRRDDSPAFLILEGREEAEALRVYRQVEGWGMQATPEFWNWLEGLNAHTGDELIFTVVDAEERRYAVHLARKSERDEHRIAERNLMIGDQMEALLKAAHDAVILSNLAARLIGMGSYRDPVPPDPLATIIAHDSRFVDAGLDMVALADRWAGYPPEPVEVRRLVGATVAGSEEEEF
;
A
#
# COMPACT_ATOMS: atom_id res chain seq x y z
N MET A 1 21.42 -6.27 35.23
CA MET A 1 21.27 -7.22 34.10
C MET A 1 21.58 -6.47 32.80
N LEU A 2 22.81 -6.57 32.30
CA LEU A 2 23.21 -5.94 31.04
C LEU A 2 22.63 -6.77 29.89
N GLN A 3 21.59 -6.25 29.22
CA GLN A 3 21.18 -6.76 27.92
C GLN A 3 22.37 -6.63 26.96
N ARG A 4 22.83 -7.77 26.43
CA ARG A 4 23.77 -7.84 25.32
C ARG A 4 23.24 -6.96 24.19
N VAL A 5 23.93 -5.85 23.91
CA VAL A 5 23.71 -5.06 22.71
C VAL A 5 24.14 -5.93 21.53
N THR A 6 23.18 -6.65 20.94
CA THR A 6 23.36 -7.35 19.67
C THR A 6 23.87 -6.34 18.65
N ALA A 7 24.90 -6.72 17.87
CA ALA A 7 25.40 -5.89 16.78
C ALA A 7 24.23 -5.52 15.86
N ARG A 8 23.76 -4.27 15.97
CA ARG A 8 22.62 -3.78 15.17
C ARG A 8 23.10 -3.67 13.74
N SER A 9 22.40 -4.34 12.82
CA SER A 9 22.76 -4.24 11.41
C SER A 9 22.62 -2.80 10.92
N THR A 10 23.35 -2.43 9.86
CA THR A 10 23.28 -1.07 9.31
C THR A 10 21.84 -0.64 8.99
N THR A 11 21.00 -1.57 8.52
CA THR A 11 19.56 -1.30 8.26
C THR A 11 18.80 -0.97 9.54
N ASP A 12 19.08 -1.67 10.65
CA ASP A 12 18.47 -1.38 11.96
C ASP A 12 18.88 0.02 12.48
N LEU A 13 20.14 0.40 12.27
CA LEU A 13 20.64 1.72 12.67
C LEU A 13 20.04 2.83 11.82
N VAL A 14 19.97 2.67 10.49
CA VAL A 14 19.32 3.64 9.59
C VAL A 14 17.85 3.82 9.97
N LEU A 15 17.12 2.72 10.17
CA LEU A 15 15.71 2.78 10.53
C LEU A 15 15.52 3.49 11.88
N ARG A 16 16.36 3.21 12.87
CA ARG A 16 16.33 3.91 14.16
C ARG A 16 16.53 5.40 14.00
N VAL A 17 17.54 5.82 13.22
CA VAL A 17 17.82 7.24 12.97
C VAL A 17 16.61 7.94 12.33
N LEU A 18 15.99 7.30 11.34
CA LEU A 18 14.81 7.86 10.67
C LEU A 18 13.59 7.95 11.59
N ARG A 19 13.36 6.95 12.45
CA ARG A 19 12.29 6.96 13.45
C ARG A 19 12.50 8.06 14.49
N GLU A 20 13.70 8.18 15.04
CA GLU A 20 14.00 9.22 16.04
C GLU A 20 14.00 10.65 15.45
N ALA A 21 14.16 10.80 14.13
CA ALA A 21 14.20 12.11 13.50
C ALA A 21 12.83 12.76 13.29
N HIS A 22 11.75 11.98 13.21
CA HIS A 22 10.39 12.44 12.90
C HIS A 22 10.28 13.33 11.64
N ARG A 23 11.27 13.28 10.74
CA ARG A 23 11.30 14.04 9.48
C ARG A 23 12.15 13.33 8.42
N PRO A 24 11.92 13.60 7.13
CA PRO A 24 12.79 13.10 6.07
C PRO A 24 14.23 13.64 6.20
N LEU A 25 15.20 12.78 5.95
CA LEU A 25 16.64 13.06 6.04
C LEU A 25 17.35 12.82 4.72
N THR A 26 18.43 13.57 4.47
CA THR A 26 19.38 13.25 3.39
C THR A 26 20.25 12.05 3.75
N VAL A 27 20.93 11.46 2.77
CA VAL A 27 21.89 10.36 3.00
C VAL A 27 23.00 10.79 3.97
N GLU A 28 23.45 12.04 3.87
CA GLU A 28 24.45 12.64 4.73
C GLU A 28 23.96 12.78 6.19
N GLU A 29 22.73 13.25 6.38
CA GLU A 29 22.10 13.34 7.72
C GLU A 29 21.93 11.94 8.33
N ILE A 30 21.49 10.96 7.54
CA ILE A 30 21.36 9.56 7.98
C ILE A 30 22.72 9.01 8.40
N LEU A 31 23.76 9.18 7.58
CA LEU A 31 25.11 8.72 7.90
C LEU A 31 25.61 9.35 9.21
N ALA A 32 25.44 10.66 9.38
CA ALA A 32 25.83 11.36 10.60
C ALA A 32 25.07 10.83 11.82
N GLY A 33 23.77 10.54 11.69
CA GLY A 33 22.98 9.91 12.74
C GLY A 33 23.48 8.51 13.09
N VAL A 34 23.76 7.68 12.09
CA VAL A 34 24.28 6.31 12.29
C VAL A 34 25.64 6.34 12.99
N GLN A 35 26.53 7.25 12.59
CA GLN A 35 27.86 7.40 13.20
C GLN A 35 27.82 7.77 14.69
N LYS A 36 26.77 8.48 15.14
CA LYS A 36 26.56 8.76 16.58
C LYS A 36 26.15 7.51 17.36
N LEU A 37 25.52 6.53 16.71
CA LEU A 37 25.06 5.29 17.33
C LEU A 37 26.13 4.19 17.30
N ALA A 38 26.84 4.07 16.17
CA ALA A 38 27.91 3.10 15.98
C ALA A 38 28.90 3.57 14.89
N PRO A 39 30.21 3.34 15.06
CA PRO A 39 31.19 3.62 14.01
C PRO A 39 30.88 2.90 12.69
N VAL A 40 30.99 3.61 11.57
CA VAL A 40 30.82 3.05 10.22
C VAL A 40 32.20 2.91 9.56
N HIS A 41 32.67 1.67 9.41
CA HIS A 41 34.01 1.37 8.87
C HIS A 41 34.05 1.08 7.36
N SER A 42 33.02 1.49 6.62
CA SER A 42 32.96 1.27 5.16
C SER A 42 33.92 2.21 4.40
N ALA A 43 34.56 1.69 3.35
CA ALA A 43 35.35 2.49 2.42
C ALA A 43 34.49 3.53 1.65
N ASN A 44 33.18 3.26 1.49
CA ASN A 44 32.22 4.21 0.92
C ASN A 44 30.95 4.26 1.78
N PRO A 45 30.96 5.01 2.90
CA PRO A 45 29.86 5.04 3.85
C PRO A 45 28.54 5.51 3.24
N LYS A 46 28.56 6.48 2.32
CA LYS A 46 27.35 7.00 1.67
C LYS A 46 26.68 5.92 0.80
N ASN A 47 27.46 5.14 0.05
CA ASN A 47 26.92 4.02 -0.73
C ASN A 47 26.38 2.91 0.17
N THR A 48 27.05 2.64 1.30
CA THR A 48 26.54 1.70 2.30
C THR A 48 25.18 2.14 2.86
N MET A 49 24.97 3.43 3.12
CA MET A 49 23.66 3.94 3.54
C MET A 49 22.60 3.76 2.44
N ARG A 50 22.91 4.13 1.19
CA ARG A 50 21.97 3.95 0.06
C ARG A 50 21.55 2.50 -0.12
N LYS A 51 22.50 1.56 -0.04
CA LYS A 51 22.21 0.12 -0.10
C LYS A 51 21.36 -0.37 1.07
N ALA A 52 21.61 0.15 2.28
CA ALA A 52 20.79 -0.18 3.44
C ALA A 52 19.36 0.34 3.26
N ILE A 53 19.20 1.58 2.78
CA ILE A 53 17.90 2.21 2.51
C ILE A 53 17.12 1.41 1.46
N SER A 54 17.76 1.04 0.33
CA SER A 54 17.09 0.33 -0.76
C SER A 54 16.59 -1.08 -0.41
N GLN A 55 16.98 -1.61 0.76
CA GLN A 55 16.58 -2.92 1.26
C GLN A 55 15.37 -2.88 2.20
N MET A 56 14.85 -1.69 2.54
CA MET A 56 13.78 -1.53 3.52
C MET A 56 12.53 -0.98 2.85
N PHE A 57 11.41 -1.67 3.04
CA PHE A 57 10.10 -1.20 2.59
C PHE A 57 9.61 -0.03 3.45
N LEU A 58 9.96 -0.03 4.74
CA LEU A 58 9.62 1.04 5.69
C LEU A 58 10.35 2.38 5.46
N VAL A 59 11.26 2.46 4.48
CA VAL A 59 11.99 3.69 4.16
C VAL A 59 11.72 4.07 2.72
N GLN A 60 11.06 5.20 2.52
CA GLN A 60 10.68 5.66 1.18
C GLN A 60 11.36 6.98 0.83
N PRO A 61 11.74 7.16 -0.44
CA PRO A 61 12.19 8.45 -0.92
C PRO A 61 11.02 9.45 -0.94
N THR A 62 11.36 10.71 -0.83
CA THR A 62 10.45 11.85 -0.96
C THR A 62 10.76 12.60 -2.25
N ALA A 63 9.83 13.46 -2.71
CA ALA A 63 9.98 14.18 -3.97
C ALA A 63 11.22 15.09 -4.04
N ASP A 64 11.73 15.57 -2.90
CA ASP A 64 12.94 16.40 -2.80
C ASP A 64 14.24 15.59 -2.64
N GLY A 65 14.18 14.26 -2.79
CA GLY A 65 15.35 13.38 -2.73
C GLY A 65 15.82 13.03 -1.32
N ARG A 66 15.03 13.33 -0.27
CA ARG A 66 15.24 12.84 1.09
C ARG A 66 14.60 11.48 1.29
N TYR A 67 14.87 10.84 2.42
CA TYR A 67 14.28 9.56 2.82
C TYR A 67 13.57 9.70 4.16
N GLY A 68 12.35 9.19 4.25
CA GLY A 68 11.55 9.20 5.47
C GLY A 68 11.16 7.80 5.93
N TYR A 69 10.81 7.70 7.20
CA TYR A 69 10.15 6.52 7.75
C TYR A 69 8.68 6.51 7.33
N LEU A 70 8.24 5.41 6.69
CA LEU A 70 6.95 5.33 6.00
C LEU A 70 5.74 5.74 6.86
N PRO A 71 5.60 5.31 8.14
CA PRO A 71 4.54 5.80 9.01
C PRO A 71 4.45 7.33 9.14
N TYR A 72 5.57 8.05 9.18
CA TYR A 72 5.54 9.52 9.23
C TYR A 72 5.25 10.16 7.88
N LEU A 73 5.59 9.49 6.77
CA LEU A 73 5.26 9.95 5.43
C LEU A 73 3.77 9.81 5.13
N LEU A 74 3.13 8.80 5.73
CA LEU A 74 1.72 8.48 5.62
C LEU A 74 0.79 9.52 6.25
N GLN A 75 1.28 10.33 7.20
CA GLN A 75 0.48 11.38 7.83
C GLN A 75 -0.29 12.22 6.79
N ASP A 76 -1.59 12.40 7.05
CA ASP A 76 -2.54 13.17 6.22
C ASP A 76 -2.79 12.61 4.80
N ASN A 77 -2.28 11.43 4.47
CA ASN A 77 -2.63 10.78 3.19
C ASN A 77 -4.07 10.25 3.25
N ARG A 78 -4.74 10.30 2.08
CA ARG A 78 -6.12 9.90 1.89
C ARG A 78 -6.21 8.86 0.79
N PHE A 79 -6.95 7.79 1.07
CA PHE A 79 -7.11 6.67 0.16
C PHE A 79 -8.59 6.38 -0.03
N ARG A 80 -8.97 6.08 -1.26
CA ARG A 80 -10.33 5.74 -1.65
C ARG A 80 -10.48 4.25 -1.79
N HIS A 81 -11.57 3.71 -1.26
CA HIS A 81 -11.93 2.32 -1.40
C HIS A 81 -13.40 2.18 -1.81
N PRO A 82 -13.69 1.78 -3.06
CA PRO A 82 -15.06 1.52 -3.50
C PRO A 82 -15.67 0.35 -2.73
N ILE A 83 -16.91 0.49 -2.27
CA ILE A 83 -17.66 -0.60 -1.65
C ILE A 83 -18.15 -1.54 -2.74
N GLU A 84 -17.58 -2.74 -2.75
CA GLU A 84 -17.95 -3.79 -3.69
C GLU A 84 -19.28 -4.46 -3.36
N ARG A 85 -19.90 -5.07 -4.37
CA ARG A 85 -21.06 -5.93 -4.17
C ARG A 85 -20.65 -7.14 -3.35
N GLY A 86 -21.34 -7.42 -2.25
CA GLY A 86 -21.05 -8.58 -1.41
C GLY A 86 -20.22 -8.25 -0.16
N ALA A 87 -19.57 -7.09 -0.11
CA ALA A 87 -18.68 -6.72 1.00
C ALA A 87 -19.41 -6.69 2.34
N LEU A 88 -20.58 -6.03 2.38
CA LEU A 88 -21.39 -5.90 3.58
C LEU A 88 -21.97 -7.24 4.06
N GLN A 89 -22.21 -8.19 3.16
CA GLN A 89 -22.73 -9.50 3.55
C GLN A 89 -21.65 -10.45 4.09
N ARG A 90 -20.37 -10.15 3.86
CA ARG A 90 -19.24 -11.03 4.16
C ARG A 90 -18.37 -10.53 5.30
N ASP A 91 -18.69 -9.36 5.86
CA ASP A 91 -17.87 -8.65 6.85
C ASP A 91 -16.39 -8.64 6.46
N TYR A 92 -16.14 -8.35 5.18
CA TYR A 92 -14.81 -8.39 4.58
C TYR A 92 -14.67 -7.40 3.43
N LEU A 93 -13.57 -6.65 3.44
CA LEU A 93 -13.18 -5.76 2.35
C LEU A 93 -11.85 -6.23 1.77
N VAL A 94 -11.82 -6.52 0.47
CA VAL A 94 -10.57 -6.71 -0.27
C VAL A 94 -9.92 -5.34 -0.41
N LEU A 95 -8.64 -5.22 -0.07
CA LEU A 95 -7.97 -3.94 -0.03
C LEU A 95 -6.89 -3.84 -1.09
N GLU A 96 -6.85 -2.68 -1.73
CA GLU A 96 -5.82 -2.33 -2.69
C GLU A 96 -4.46 -2.11 -1.99
N PRO A 97 -3.34 -2.34 -2.70
CA PRO A 97 -2.01 -2.31 -2.10
C PRO A 97 -1.66 -1.03 -1.35
N GLU A 98 -2.15 0.12 -1.80
CA GLU A 98 -1.95 1.41 -1.13
C GLU A 98 -2.66 1.50 0.21
N ILE A 99 -3.87 0.94 0.35
CA ILE A 99 -4.60 0.93 1.63
C ILE A 99 -3.95 -0.08 2.58
N VAL A 100 -3.55 -1.26 2.09
CA VAL A 100 -2.80 -2.24 2.90
C VAL A 100 -1.50 -1.63 3.42
N THR A 101 -0.78 -0.90 2.56
CA THR A 101 0.44 -0.18 2.91
C THR A 101 0.19 0.93 3.92
N ALA A 102 -0.94 1.64 3.82
CA ALA A 102 -1.31 2.68 4.75
C ALA A 102 -1.69 2.13 6.14
N LEU A 103 -2.58 1.14 6.20
CA LEU A 103 -3.11 0.58 7.44
C LEU A 103 -2.08 -0.28 8.18
N TRP A 104 -1.23 -1.00 7.43
CA TRP A 104 -0.17 -1.85 7.97
C TRP A 104 1.16 -1.64 7.22
N PRO A 105 1.89 -0.55 7.53
CA PRO A 105 3.11 -0.18 6.79
C PRO A 105 4.22 -1.23 6.80
N ALA A 106 4.22 -2.12 7.80
CA ALA A 106 5.20 -3.19 7.95
C ALA A 106 4.83 -4.50 7.21
N THR A 107 3.71 -4.56 6.49
CA THR A 107 3.21 -5.79 5.82
C THR A 107 4.26 -6.45 4.93
N PHE A 108 4.93 -5.66 4.09
CA PHE A 108 5.87 -6.14 3.08
C PHE A 108 7.32 -6.11 3.55
N GLU A 109 7.56 -5.84 4.84
CA GLU A 109 8.89 -5.84 5.41
C GLU A 109 9.35 -7.28 5.75
N ILE A 110 10.64 -7.46 5.99
CA ILE A 110 11.20 -8.73 6.43
C ILE A 110 10.65 -9.14 7.81
N ALA A 111 10.56 -10.45 8.06
CA ALA A 111 9.89 -11.02 9.25
C ALA A 111 10.28 -10.36 10.58
N LYS A 112 11.57 -10.02 10.79
CA LYS A 112 12.04 -9.39 12.04
C LYS A 112 11.49 -7.98 12.32
N ARG A 113 10.84 -7.36 11.33
CA ARG A 113 10.33 -5.99 11.37
C ARG A 113 8.83 -5.90 11.06
N ARG A 114 8.17 -7.05 10.84
CA ARG A 114 6.74 -7.09 10.62
C ARG A 114 5.99 -6.73 11.89
N ASP A 115 4.82 -6.17 11.67
CA ASP A 115 3.85 -5.85 12.70
C ASP A 115 2.48 -6.32 12.20
N ASP A 116 1.87 -7.19 12.99
CA ASP A 116 0.58 -7.83 12.69
C ASP A 116 -0.54 -7.32 13.60
N SER A 117 -0.26 -6.25 14.35
CA SER A 117 -1.24 -5.63 15.23
C SER A 117 -2.40 -5.01 14.44
N PRO A 118 -3.60 -4.89 15.05
CA PRO A 118 -4.75 -4.28 14.40
C PRO A 118 -4.51 -2.81 14.05
N ALA A 119 -5.23 -2.35 13.03
CA ALA A 119 -5.47 -0.94 12.78
C ALA A 119 -6.73 -0.49 13.55
N PHE A 120 -6.74 0.76 14.01
CA PHE A 120 -7.86 1.37 14.71
C PHE A 120 -8.55 2.39 13.82
N LEU A 121 -9.80 2.11 13.47
CA LEU A 121 -10.62 2.92 12.57
C LEU A 121 -11.49 3.87 13.40
N ILE A 122 -11.23 5.16 13.29
CA ILE A 122 -12.02 6.23 13.90
C ILE A 122 -13.22 6.47 12.99
N LEU A 123 -14.40 6.04 13.44
CA LEU A 123 -15.65 6.11 12.69
C LEU A 123 -16.34 7.45 12.97
N GLU A 124 -16.83 8.11 11.92
CA GLU A 124 -17.49 9.40 12.07
C GLU A 124 -18.68 9.31 13.06
N GLY A 125 -18.60 10.09 14.14
CA GLY A 125 -19.64 10.18 15.17
C GLY A 125 -19.79 8.95 16.06
N ARG A 126 -18.83 8.01 16.08
CA ARG A 126 -18.90 6.77 16.87
C ARG A 126 -17.58 6.41 17.56
N GLU A 127 -17.61 5.32 18.33
CA GLU A 127 -16.43 4.68 18.90
C GLU A 127 -15.52 4.09 17.80
N GLU A 128 -14.26 3.84 18.16
CA GLU A 128 -13.28 3.22 17.26
C GLU A 128 -13.60 1.75 17.02
N ALA A 129 -13.30 1.26 15.83
CA ALA A 129 -13.37 -0.16 15.49
C ALA A 129 -11.97 -0.71 15.21
N GLU A 130 -11.73 -1.96 15.61
CA GLU A 130 -10.48 -2.63 15.26
C GLU A 130 -10.60 -3.29 13.89
N ALA A 131 -9.55 -3.23 13.08
CA ALA A 131 -9.43 -3.90 11.80
C ALA A 131 -8.18 -4.79 11.78
N LEU A 132 -8.37 -6.03 11.37
CA LEU A 132 -7.32 -7.03 11.22
C LEU A 132 -6.99 -7.21 9.75
N ARG A 133 -5.69 -7.28 9.45
CA ARG A 133 -5.19 -7.64 8.12
C ARG A 133 -5.39 -9.12 7.87
N VAL A 134 -6.05 -9.46 6.78
CA VAL A 134 -6.29 -10.87 6.38
C VAL A 134 -5.81 -11.08 4.95
N TYR A 135 -5.24 -12.25 4.68
CA TYR A 135 -4.89 -12.68 3.33
C TYR A 135 -5.73 -13.89 2.93
N ARG A 136 -6.37 -13.82 1.77
CA ARG A 136 -7.13 -14.93 1.18
C ARG A 136 -6.51 -15.27 -0.18
N GLN A 137 -6.14 -16.53 -0.39
CA GLN A 137 -5.36 -16.95 -1.57
C GLN A 137 -5.94 -16.50 -2.93
N VAL A 138 -7.27 -16.41 -3.04
CA VAL A 138 -7.95 -16.01 -4.29
C VAL A 138 -8.25 -14.51 -4.34
N GLU A 139 -8.57 -13.89 -3.20
CA GLU A 139 -9.04 -12.50 -3.14
C GLU A 139 -7.91 -11.51 -2.85
N GLY A 140 -6.74 -11.99 -2.40
CA GLY A 140 -5.60 -11.15 -2.02
C GLY A 140 -5.68 -10.66 -0.58
N TRP A 141 -5.10 -9.48 -0.34
CA TRP A 141 -5.13 -8.83 0.97
C TRP A 141 -6.48 -8.14 1.20
N GLY A 142 -6.91 -8.12 2.46
CA GLY A 142 -8.11 -7.43 2.85
C GLY A 142 -8.15 -7.16 4.35
N MET A 143 -9.30 -6.68 4.80
CA MET A 143 -9.56 -6.46 6.21
C MET A 143 -10.83 -7.14 6.70
N GLN A 144 -10.75 -7.62 7.93
CA GLN A 144 -11.91 -7.94 8.76
C GLN A 144 -11.94 -6.95 9.92
N ALA A 145 -13.06 -6.27 10.11
CA ALA A 145 -13.24 -5.33 11.20
C ALA A 145 -14.20 -5.88 12.25
N THR A 146 -14.17 -5.28 13.44
CA THR A 146 -15.11 -5.61 14.52
C THR A 146 -16.54 -5.20 14.15
N PRO A 147 -17.58 -5.76 14.81
CA PRO A 147 -18.98 -5.46 14.50
C PRO A 147 -19.33 -3.96 14.54
N GLU A 148 -18.63 -3.15 15.33
CA GLU A 148 -18.83 -1.71 15.41
C GLU A 148 -18.67 -1.03 14.05
N PHE A 149 -17.70 -1.46 13.24
CA PHE A 149 -17.48 -0.95 11.89
C PHE A 149 -18.64 -1.30 10.95
N TRP A 150 -19.06 -2.57 10.94
CA TRP A 150 -20.12 -3.04 10.05
C TRP A 150 -21.47 -2.43 10.42
N ASN A 151 -21.80 -2.38 11.71
CA ASN A 151 -23.02 -1.74 12.22
C ASN A 151 -23.03 -0.23 11.91
N TRP A 152 -21.87 0.44 11.96
CA TRP A 152 -21.75 1.83 11.55
C TRP A 152 -22.06 1.99 10.06
N LEU A 153 -21.46 1.16 9.22
CA LEU A 153 -21.63 1.22 7.76
C LEU A 153 -23.05 0.89 7.32
N GLU A 154 -23.69 -0.11 7.95
CA GLU A 154 -25.11 -0.43 7.78
C GLU A 154 -26.01 0.72 8.24
N GLY A 155 -25.71 1.33 9.40
CA GLY A 155 -26.45 2.48 9.92
C GLY A 155 -26.39 3.72 9.02
N LEU A 156 -25.35 3.84 8.21
CA LEU A 156 -25.24 4.86 7.17
C LEU A 156 -26.00 4.50 5.89
N ASN A 157 -26.61 3.31 5.77
CA ASN A 157 -27.19 2.80 4.53
C ASN A 157 -26.20 2.93 3.36
N ALA A 158 -25.00 2.36 3.50
CA ALA A 158 -24.02 2.33 2.43
C ALA A 158 -24.46 1.39 1.29
N HIS A 159 -24.19 1.79 0.05
CA HIS A 159 -24.53 1.00 -1.14
C HIS A 159 -23.29 0.64 -1.95
N THR A 160 -23.41 -0.39 -2.78
CA THR A 160 -22.38 -0.68 -3.79
C THR A 160 -22.11 0.54 -4.66
N GLY A 161 -20.84 0.91 -4.78
CA GLY A 161 -20.40 2.09 -5.51
C GLY A 161 -20.31 3.38 -4.68
N ASP A 162 -20.83 3.39 -3.44
CA ASP A 162 -20.34 4.34 -2.43
C ASP A 162 -18.90 3.96 -2.05
N GLU A 163 -18.22 4.84 -1.33
CA GLU A 163 -16.79 4.70 -1.09
C GLU A 163 -16.44 4.96 0.36
N LEU A 164 -15.44 4.22 0.85
CA LEU A 164 -14.79 4.52 2.10
C LEU A 164 -13.54 5.34 1.82
N ILE A 165 -13.42 6.47 2.50
CA ILE A 165 -12.22 7.30 2.45
C ILE A 165 -11.45 7.12 3.75
N PHE A 166 -10.26 6.55 3.64
CA PHE A 166 -9.33 6.36 4.75
C PHE A 166 -8.39 7.55 4.81
N THR A 167 -8.37 8.25 5.94
CA THR A 167 -7.42 9.33 6.22
C THR A 167 -6.48 8.88 7.32
N VAL A 168 -5.18 8.94 7.08
CA VAL A 168 -4.17 8.60 8.09
C VAL A 168 -4.10 9.70 9.13
N VAL A 169 -4.41 9.36 10.38
CA VAL A 169 -4.34 10.29 11.54
C VAL A 169 -3.03 10.11 12.28
N ASP A 170 -2.62 8.87 12.53
CA ASP A 170 -1.31 8.52 13.09
C ASP A 170 -0.98 7.06 12.73
N ALA A 171 -0.05 6.85 11.81
CA ALA A 171 0.29 5.50 11.37
C ALA A 171 1.22 4.74 12.35
N GLU A 172 1.90 5.40 13.29
CA GLU A 172 2.66 4.68 14.33
C GLU A 172 1.73 4.16 15.43
N GLU A 173 0.73 4.94 15.82
CA GLU A 173 -0.34 4.50 16.73
C GLU A 173 -1.45 3.71 16.00
N ARG A 174 -1.33 3.56 14.67
CA ARG A 174 -2.22 2.79 13.80
C ARG A 174 -3.67 3.31 13.82
N ARG A 175 -3.84 4.63 13.86
CA ARG A 175 -5.13 5.31 13.92
C ARG A 175 -5.46 5.95 12.57
N TYR A 176 -6.64 5.64 12.07
CA TYR A 176 -7.10 6.04 10.75
C TYR A 176 -8.55 6.51 10.83
N ALA A 177 -8.83 7.72 10.35
CA ALA A 177 -10.20 8.19 10.24
C ALA A 177 -10.85 7.59 8.99
N VAL A 178 -12.09 7.13 9.13
CA VAL A 178 -12.87 6.56 8.02
C VAL A 178 -14.20 7.30 7.93
N HIS A 179 -14.53 7.73 6.71
CA HIS A 179 -15.84 8.29 6.39
C HIS A 179 -16.38 7.69 5.10
N LEU A 180 -17.70 7.69 4.98
CA LEU A 180 -18.41 7.25 3.78
C LEU A 180 -18.58 8.44 2.84
N ALA A 181 -18.11 8.32 1.61
CA ALA A 181 -18.37 9.26 0.52
C ALA A 181 -19.42 8.66 -0.42
N ARG A 182 -20.47 9.43 -0.74
CA ARG A 182 -21.52 8.94 -1.63
C ARG A 182 -21.08 8.98 -3.08
N LYS A 183 -21.54 7.99 -3.84
CA LYS A 183 -21.33 7.98 -5.29
C LYS A 183 -21.81 9.28 -5.95
N SER A 184 -22.94 9.83 -5.51
CA SER A 184 -23.54 11.06 -6.05
C SER A 184 -22.74 12.33 -5.74
N GLU A 185 -21.83 12.28 -4.77
CA GLU A 185 -21.02 13.42 -4.32
C GLU A 185 -19.63 13.43 -4.98
N ARG A 186 -19.31 12.42 -5.81
CA ARG A 186 -18.03 12.31 -6.48
C ARG A 186 -17.83 13.46 -7.47
N ASP A 187 -16.73 14.19 -7.28
CA ASP A 187 -16.23 15.14 -8.26
C ASP A 187 -15.37 14.41 -9.30
N GLU A 188 -16.02 13.82 -10.30
CA GLU A 188 -15.35 13.02 -11.33
C GLU A 188 -14.28 13.81 -12.10
N HIS A 189 -14.45 15.12 -12.27
CA HIS A 189 -13.46 15.95 -12.94
C HIS A 189 -12.19 16.06 -12.09
N ARG A 190 -12.34 16.40 -10.81
CA ARG A 190 -11.19 16.50 -9.89
C ARG A 190 -10.50 15.16 -9.73
N ILE A 191 -11.26 14.08 -9.66
CA ILE A 191 -10.72 12.71 -9.55
C ILE A 191 -9.92 12.36 -10.80
N ALA A 192 -10.41 12.67 -12.00
CA ALA A 192 -9.68 12.43 -13.24
C ALA A 192 -8.34 13.20 -13.29
N GLU A 193 -8.31 14.46 -12.84
CA GLU A 193 -7.06 15.22 -12.71
C GLU A 193 -6.07 14.53 -11.75
N ARG A 194 -6.57 14.04 -10.61
CA ARG A 194 -5.75 13.30 -9.64
C ARG A 194 -5.20 12.02 -10.23
N ASN A 195 -6.03 11.24 -10.92
CA ASN A 195 -5.63 10.00 -11.58
C ASN A 195 -4.54 10.25 -12.62
N LEU A 196 -4.66 11.31 -13.42
CA LEU A 196 -3.64 11.70 -14.40
C LEU A 196 -2.30 12.02 -13.72
N MET A 197 -2.32 12.81 -12.63
CA MET A 197 -1.12 13.13 -11.86
C MET A 197 -0.45 11.89 -11.27
N ILE A 198 -1.23 10.94 -10.75
CA ILE A 198 -0.72 9.65 -10.26
C ILE A 198 -0.10 8.86 -11.41
N GLY A 199 -0.80 8.76 -12.55
CA GLY A 199 -0.29 8.10 -13.76
C GLY A 199 1.06 8.68 -14.21
N ASP A 200 1.19 10.00 -14.28
CA ASP A 200 2.46 10.64 -14.69
C ASP A 200 3.63 10.30 -13.73
N GLN A 201 3.35 10.22 -12.43
CA GLN A 201 4.34 9.82 -11.43
C GLN A 201 4.70 8.33 -11.54
N MET A 202 3.70 7.47 -11.74
CA MET A 202 3.91 6.04 -11.98
C MET A 202 4.77 5.82 -13.22
N GLU A 203 4.49 6.51 -14.31
CA GLU A 203 5.28 6.42 -15.54
C GLU A 203 6.74 6.79 -15.29
N ALA A 204 7.01 7.87 -14.56
CA ALA A 204 8.36 8.26 -14.19
C ALA A 204 9.08 7.20 -13.33
N LEU A 205 8.37 6.60 -12.36
CA LEU A 205 8.91 5.55 -11.51
C LEU A 205 9.22 4.26 -12.29
N LEU A 206 8.33 3.85 -13.19
CA LEU A 206 8.51 2.68 -14.04
C LEU A 206 9.63 2.89 -15.07
N LYS A 207 9.73 4.10 -15.65
CA LYS A 207 10.85 4.46 -16.54
C LYS A 207 12.20 4.29 -15.85
N ALA A 208 12.30 4.73 -14.60
CA ALA A 208 13.51 4.62 -13.78
C ALA A 208 13.81 3.20 -13.29
N ALA A 209 12.78 2.36 -13.10
CA ALA A 209 12.95 0.96 -12.72
C ALA A 209 13.50 0.10 -13.87
N HIS A 210 13.24 0.49 -15.13
CA HIS A 210 13.60 -0.26 -16.34
C HIS A 210 12.97 -1.66 -16.44
N ASP A 211 11.99 -1.99 -15.59
CA ASP A 211 11.35 -3.30 -15.49
C ASP A 211 9.93 -3.14 -14.89
N ALA A 212 9.18 -4.25 -14.82
CA ALA A 212 7.94 -4.33 -14.06
C ALA A 212 8.19 -4.08 -12.56
N VAL A 213 7.22 -3.47 -11.89
CA VAL A 213 7.30 -3.12 -10.47
C VAL A 213 6.09 -3.69 -9.74
N ILE A 214 6.34 -4.33 -8.60
CA ILE A 214 5.28 -4.81 -7.70
C ILE A 214 4.44 -3.62 -7.21
N LEU A 215 3.11 -3.73 -7.27
CA LEU A 215 2.17 -2.66 -6.94
C LEU A 215 2.35 -2.12 -5.53
N SER A 216 2.63 -2.96 -4.53
CA SER A 216 2.90 -2.49 -3.16
C SER A 216 4.16 -1.63 -3.07
N ASN A 217 5.21 -1.93 -3.83
CA ASN A 217 6.40 -1.09 -3.91
C ASN A 217 6.11 0.24 -4.62
N LEU A 218 5.26 0.21 -5.66
CA LEU A 218 4.84 1.41 -6.37
C LEU A 218 4.00 2.32 -5.45
N ALA A 219 3.02 1.75 -4.76
CA ALA A 219 2.18 2.43 -3.78
C ALA A 219 3.01 3.10 -2.68
N ALA A 220 3.95 2.38 -2.07
CA ALA A 220 4.82 2.92 -1.03
C ALA A 220 5.67 4.11 -1.53
N ARG A 221 6.16 4.04 -2.78
CA ARG A 221 6.91 5.15 -3.39
C ARG A 221 6.04 6.36 -3.65
N LEU A 222 4.83 6.18 -4.18
CA LEU A 222 3.87 7.27 -4.40
C LEU A 222 3.47 7.93 -3.08
N ILE A 223 3.25 7.15 -2.02
CA ILE A 223 3.04 7.66 -0.66
C ILE A 223 4.23 8.50 -0.20
N GLY A 224 5.46 7.99 -0.39
CA GLY A 224 6.68 8.72 -0.03
C GLY A 224 6.83 10.05 -0.79
N MET A 225 6.38 10.10 -2.04
CA MET A 225 6.34 11.30 -2.87
C MET A 225 5.20 12.27 -2.50
N GLY A 226 4.32 11.90 -1.55
CA GLY A 226 3.20 12.73 -1.09
C GLY A 226 1.99 12.73 -2.01
N SER A 227 1.88 11.73 -2.89
CA SER A 227 0.89 11.68 -3.97
C SER A 227 -0.57 11.57 -3.51
N TYR A 228 -0.78 11.13 -2.27
CA TYR A 228 -2.11 10.91 -1.68
C TYR A 228 -2.51 11.97 -0.63
N ARG A 229 -1.78 13.08 -0.52
CA ARG A 229 -2.09 14.16 0.44
C ARG A 229 -3.17 15.14 -0.03
N ASP A 230 -3.61 15.04 -1.28
CA ASP A 230 -4.67 15.90 -1.80
C ASP A 230 -5.98 15.63 -1.06
N PRO A 231 -6.80 16.66 -0.79
CA PRO A 231 -8.08 16.45 -0.15
C PRO A 231 -9.04 15.53 -0.90
N VAL A 232 -8.94 15.49 -2.23
CA VAL A 232 -9.66 14.54 -3.07
C VAL A 232 -8.71 13.40 -3.39
N PRO A 233 -8.91 12.21 -2.78
CA PRO A 233 -8.09 11.06 -3.11
C PRO A 233 -8.32 10.63 -4.57
N PRO A 234 -7.28 10.12 -5.25
CA PRO A 234 -7.45 9.52 -6.56
C PRO A 234 -8.29 8.24 -6.46
N ASP A 235 -8.70 7.69 -7.61
CA ASP A 235 -9.20 6.33 -7.67
C ASP A 235 -8.11 5.32 -7.27
N PRO A 236 -8.48 4.09 -6.89
CA PRO A 236 -7.51 3.09 -6.50
C PRO A 236 -6.50 2.77 -7.63
N LEU A 237 -5.28 2.39 -7.27
CA LEU A 237 -4.19 2.18 -8.23
C LEU A 237 -4.55 1.17 -9.31
N ALA A 238 -5.17 0.04 -8.95
CA ALA A 238 -5.62 -0.94 -9.93
C ALA A 238 -6.63 -0.35 -10.93
N THR A 239 -7.50 0.56 -10.48
CA THR A 239 -8.46 1.26 -11.34
C THR A 239 -7.76 2.25 -12.27
N ILE A 240 -6.74 2.98 -11.80
CA ILE A 240 -5.96 3.88 -12.64
C ILE A 240 -5.21 3.09 -13.71
N ILE A 241 -4.56 1.99 -13.33
CA ILE A 241 -3.81 1.13 -14.25
C ILE A 241 -4.73 0.54 -15.33
N ALA A 242 -5.90 0.04 -14.94
CA ALA A 242 -6.84 -0.55 -15.88
C ALA A 242 -7.39 0.44 -16.92
N HIS A 243 -7.42 1.74 -16.60
CA HIS A 243 -7.97 2.78 -17.47
C HIS A 243 -6.93 3.64 -18.19
N ASP A 244 -5.64 3.47 -17.89
CA ASP A 244 -4.55 4.23 -18.52
C ASP A 244 -3.69 3.29 -19.40
N SER A 245 -3.78 3.50 -20.71
CA SER A 245 -3.14 2.66 -21.73
C SER A 245 -1.61 2.68 -21.71
N ARG A 246 -0.99 3.56 -20.92
CA ARG A 246 0.47 3.54 -20.70
C ARG A 246 0.91 2.33 -19.89
N PHE A 247 0.03 1.75 -19.09
CA PHE A 247 0.34 0.67 -18.17
C PHE A 247 -0.23 -0.66 -18.63
N VAL A 248 0.42 -1.73 -18.20
CA VAL A 248 -0.06 -3.10 -18.40
C VAL A 248 0.14 -3.88 -17.11
N ASP A 249 -0.85 -4.73 -16.79
CA ASP A 249 -0.72 -5.75 -15.75
C ASP A 249 0.27 -6.81 -16.23
N ALA A 250 1.40 -6.91 -15.54
CA ALA A 250 2.46 -7.88 -15.83
C ALA A 250 2.27 -9.20 -15.05
N GLY A 251 1.12 -9.36 -14.38
CA GLY A 251 0.78 -10.48 -13.52
C GLY A 251 1.49 -10.44 -12.16
N LEU A 252 1.02 -11.27 -11.23
CA LEU A 252 1.61 -11.40 -9.88
C LEU A 252 1.72 -10.05 -9.14
N ASP A 253 0.68 -9.22 -9.23
CA ASP A 253 0.63 -7.87 -8.67
C ASP A 253 1.75 -6.94 -9.18
N MET A 254 2.21 -7.14 -10.41
CA MET A 254 3.21 -6.28 -11.05
C MET A 254 2.59 -5.43 -12.15
N VAL A 255 3.11 -4.21 -12.30
CA VAL A 255 2.75 -3.30 -13.39
C VAL A 255 4.00 -2.90 -14.17
N ALA A 256 3.86 -2.79 -15.49
CA ALA A 256 4.91 -2.35 -16.39
C ALA A 256 4.41 -1.24 -17.33
N LEU A 257 5.34 -0.62 -18.05
CA LEU A 257 4.99 0.23 -19.19
C LEU A 257 4.65 -0.63 -20.39
N ALA A 258 3.54 -0.32 -21.05
CA ALA A 258 3.05 -1.08 -22.20
C ALA A 258 4.06 -1.10 -23.36
N ASP A 259 4.79 0.00 -23.59
CA ASP A 259 5.78 0.13 -24.67
C ASP A 259 7.05 -0.74 -24.48
N ARG A 260 7.30 -1.22 -23.25
CA ARG A 260 8.45 -2.06 -22.89
C ARG A 260 8.11 -3.52 -22.67
N TRP A 261 6.82 -3.86 -22.58
CA TRP A 261 6.36 -5.20 -22.22
C TRP A 261 5.69 -5.92 -23.41
N ALA A 262 6.41 -6.02 -24.52
CA ALA A 262 5.90 -6.57 -25.80
C ALA A 262 5.73 -8.11 -25.85
N GLY A 263 5.68 -8.80 -24.70
CA GLY A 263 5.72 -10.26 -24.61
C GLY A 263 4.49 -10.95 -24.01
N TYR A 264 3.57 -10.19 -23.41
CA TYR A 264 2.33 -10.74 -22.86
C TYR A 264 1.13 -10.24 -23.69
N PRO A 265 0.16 -11.12 -24.02
CA PRO A 265 -1.02 -10.70 -24.77
C PRO A 265 -1.76 -9.61 -23.97
N PRO A 266 -2.21 -8.52 -24.63
CA PRO A 266 -2.91 -7.40 -24.00
C PRO A 266 -4.34 -7.75 -23.55
N GLU A 267 -4.72 -9.02 -23.60
CA GLU A 267 -5.99 -9.44 -23.04
C GLU A 267 -5.92 -9.27 -21.53
N PRO A 268 -6.86 -8.55 -20.90
CA PRO A 268 -6.98 -8.58 -19.45
C PRO A 268 -7.08 -10.06 -19.07
N VAL A 269 -6.24 -10.52 -18.16
CA VAL A 269 -6.45 -11.83 -17.56
C VAL A 269 -7.84 -11.75 -16.95
N GLU A 270 -8.84 -12.36 -17.60
CA GLU A 270 -10.14 -12.59 -16.97
C GLU A 270 -9.80 -13.34 -15.70
N VAL A 271 -9.91 -12.67 -14.55
CA VAL A 271 -9.59 -13.19 -13.21
C VAL A 271 -10.42 -14.45 -12.85
N ARG A 272 -11.21 -15.02 -13.78
CA ARG A 272 -12.25 -16.02 -13.48
C ARG A 272 -12.43 -17.17 -14.48
N ARG A 273 -11.49 -17.49 -15.36
CA ARG A 273 -11.50 -18.79 -16.07
C ARG A 273 -10.50 -19.80 -15.51
N LEU A 274 -10.65 -20.11 -14.23
CA LEU A 274 -10.28 -21.40 -13.63
C LEU A 274 -11.51 -22.12 -13.07
N VAL A 275 -12.63 -22.04 -13.77
CA VAL A 275 -13.74 -23.00 -13.63
C VAL A 275 -14.12 -23.46 -15.03
N GLY A 276 -13.67 -24.67 -15.38
CA GLY A 276 -13.90 -25.21 -16.72
C GLY A 276 -13.04 -26.42 -17.09
N ALA A 277 -12.47 -27.16 -16.13
CA ALA A 277 -12.21 -28.57 -16.37
C ALA A 277 -13.52 -29.32 -16.08
N THR A 278 -14.41 -29.26 -17.06
CA THR A 278 -15.58 -30.13 -17.19
C THR A 278 -15.05 -31.57 -17.17
N VAL A 279 -15.21 -32.29 -16.07
CA VAL A 279 -15.25 -33.75 -16.11
C VAL A 279 -16.66 -34.10 -16.60
N ALA A 280 -16.84 -34.03 -17.91
CA ALA A 280 -17.89 -34.76 -18.61
C ALA A 280 -17.24 -36.06 -19.10
N GLY A 281 -17.62 -37.16 -18.46
CA GLY A 281 -17.12 -38.49 -18.73
C GLY A 281 -17.87 -39.51 -17.89
N SER A 282 -19.20 -39.39 -17.88
CA SER A 282 -20.10 -40.49 -17.56
C SER A 282 -20.01 -41.51 -18.70
N GLU A 283 -19.23 -42.56 -18.51
CA GLU A 283 -19.43 -43.83 -19.22
C GLU A 283 -20.02 -44.81 -18.21
N GLU A 284 -21.33 -45.04 -18.36
CA GLU A 284 -21.96 -46.31 -18.04
C GLU A 284 -21.29 -47.39 -18.89
N GLU A 285 -20.80 -48.47 -18.28
CA GLU A 285 -20.82 -49.79 -18.92
C GLU A 285 -20.79 -50.89 -17.86
N GLU A 286 -21.63 -51.88 -18.11
CA GLU A 286 -21.97 -53.06 -17.31
C GLU A 286 -20.74 -53.89 -16.90
N PHE A 287 -20.74 -54.43 -15.68
CA PHE A 287 -20.70 -55.88 -15.35
C PHE A 287 -20.80 -56.10 -13.83
#